data_AF-A0A1T4JY74-F1
#
_entry.id   AF-A0A1T4JY74-F1
#
_cell.length_a   1.000
_cell.length_b   1.000
_cell.length_c   1.000
_cell.angle_alpha   90.00
_cell.angle_beta   90.00
_cell.angle_gamma   90.00
#
_symmetry.space_group_name_H-M   'P 1'
#
loop_
_entity.id
_entity.type
_entity.pdbx_description
1 polymer ?
#
loop_
_entity_poly.entity_id
_entity_poly.type
_entity_poly.pdbx_seq_one_letter_code
_entity_poly.pdbx_strand_id
1 'polypeptide(L)'
;MKNQWKLIVSIIILILVVIFALQNTSTVPIDLFFAKFTVPLVLVILLSLLVGVIVGLITSFSAISGQKKSKNATVKELNTLKETNLRELAAKDKEISHLRSQINDLKVKNNNTLQVEDTKFSE
;
A
#
# COMPACT_ATOMS: atom_id res chain seq x y z
N MET A 1 19.24 22.93 -3.18
CA MET A 1 18.93 23.34 -4.57
C MET A 1 18.06 22.35 -5.37
N LYS A 2 17.63 21.20 -4.83
CA LYS A 2 16.93 20.15 -5.62
C LYS A 2 15.46 20.45 -6.00
N ASN A 3 14.86 21.49 -5.41
CA ASN A 3 13.44 21.83 -5.66
C ASN A 3 13.25 23.17 -6.40
N GLN A 4 14.27 24.04 -6.44
CA GLN A 4 14.17 25.32 -7.15
C GLN A 4 14.21 25.17 -8.66
N TRP A 5 14.81 24.09 -9.16
CA TRP A 5 14.79 23.78 -10.59
C TRP A 5 13.37 23.45 -11.08
N LYS A 6 12.49 22.91 -10.23
CA LYS A 6 11.08 22.73 -10.59
C LYS A 6 10.37 24.08 -10.79
N LEU A 7 10.68 25.07 -9.95
CA LEU A 7 10.15 26.42 -10.10
C LEU A 7 10.66 27.06 -11.40
N ILE A 8 11.96 26.96 -11.70
CA ILE A 8 12.50 27.56 -12.93
C ILE A 8 11.86 26.91 -14.18
N VAL A 9 11.74 25.58 -14.19
CA VAL A 9 11.09 24.85 -15.29
C VAL A 9 9.61 25.22 -15.40
N SER A 10 8.90 25.35 -14.27
CA SER A 10 7.49 25.77 -14.26
C SER A 10 7.30 27.17 -14.83
N ILE A 11 8.21 28.11 -14.55
CA ILE A 11 8.15 29.47 -15.09
C ILE A 11 8.39 29.46 -16.59
N ILE A 12 9.39 28.70 -17.07
CA ILE A 12 9.66 28.56 -18.50
C ILE A 12 8.43 28.00 -19.23
N ILE A 13 7.82 26.94 -18.68
CA ILE A 13 6.60 26.34 -19.22
C ILE A 13 5.44 27.35 -19.21
N LEU A 14 5.26 28.10 -18.13
CA LEU A 14 4.21 29.11 -18.03
C LEU A 14 4.36 30.18 -19.13
N ILE A 15 5.58 30.66 -19.36
CA ILE A 15 5.86 31.62 -20.45
C ILE A 15 5.51 31.01 -21.81
N LEU A 16 5.88 29.76 -22.07
CA LEU A 16 5.52 29.07 -23.32
C LEU A 16 4.00 28.96 -23.49
N VAL A 17 3.26 28.63 -22.43
CA VAL A 17 1.80 28.57 -22.46
C VAL A 17 1.18 29.93 -22.75
N VAL A 18 1.71 31.01 -22.18
CA VAL A 18 1.24 32.38 -22.46
C VAL A 18 1.49 32.76 -23.92
N ILE A 19 2.69 32.49 -24.44
CA ILE A 19 3.02 32.75 -25.85
C ILE A 19 2.07 31.95 -26.77
N PHE A 20 1.87 30.67 -26.46
CA PHE A 20 0.92 29.82 -27.17
C PHE A 20 -0.51 30.40 -27.14
N ALA A 21 -0.98 30.86 -25.98
CA ALA A 21 -2.29 31.46 -25.83
C ALA A 21 -2.46 32.72 -26.69
N LEU A 22 -1.45 33.60 -26.70
CA LEU A 22 -1.47 34.83 -27.49
C LEU A 22 -1.49 34.54 -29.00
N GLN A 23 -0.70 33.56 -29.45
CA GLN A 23 -0.67 33.16 -30.87
C GLN A 23 -1.97 32.48 -31.34
N ASN A 24 -2.70 31.83 -30.43
CA ASN A 24 -3.94 31.10 -30.73
C ASN A 24 -5.19 31.89 -30.33
N THR A 25 -5.13 33.22 -30.41
CA THR A 25 -6.28 34.11 -30.22
C THR A 25 -7.20 34.18 -31.45
N SER A 26 -6.80 33.55 -32.56
CA SER A 26 -7.64 33.40 -33.75
C SER A 26 -8.99 32.77 -33.40
N THR A 27 -10.06 33.37 -33.90
CA THR A 27 -11.42 32.92 -33.63
C THR A 27 -11.80 31.77 -34.55
N VAL A 28 -12.50 30.79 -33.99
CA VAL A 28 -12.98 29.61 -34.71
C VAL A 28 -14.48 29.45 -34.41
N PRO A 29 -15.31 29.16 -35.43
CA PRO A 29 -16.72 28.85 -35.21
C PRO A 29 -16.87 27.49 -34.55
N ILE A 30 -17.73 27.42 -33.54
CA ILE A 30 -18.12 26.21 -32.83
C ILE A 30 -19.61 26.02 -33.05
N ASP A 31 -19.93 24.88 -33.66
CA ASP A 31 -21.29 24.41 -33.79
C ASP A 31 -21.59 23.44 -32.63
N LEU A 32 -22.40 23.90 -31.69
CA LEU A 32 -23.04 23.04 -30.69
C LEU A 32 -24.37 22.50 -31.22
N PHE A 33 -24.95 21.53 -30.52
CA PHE A 33 -26.19 20.87 -30.92
C PHE A 33 -27.34 21.82 -31.30
N PHE A 34 -27.44 22.98 -30.63
CA PHE A 34 -28.51 23.97 -30.87
C PHE A 34 -28.02 25.41 -31.01
N ALA A 35 -26.71 25.66 -30.97
CA ALA A 35 -26.17 27.02 -30.92
C ALA A 35 -24.81 27.10 -31.62
N LYS A 36 -24.55 28.23 -32.28
CA LYS A 36 -23.29 28.51 -32.96
C LYS A 36 -22.62 29.71 -32.32
N PHE A 37 -21.35 29.57 -31.96
CA PHE A 37 -20.57 30.64 -31.32
C PHE A 37 -19.20 30.76 -31.99
N THR A 38 -18.68 31.96 -32.07
CA THR A 38 -17.32 32.20 -32.55
C THR A 38 -16.47 32.65 -31.38
N VAL A 39 -15.47 31.84 -31.01
CA VAL A 39 -14.63 32.09 -29.84
C VAL A 39 -13.15 31.85 -30.19
N PRO A 40 -12.19 32.44 -29.45
CA PRO A 40 -10.77 32.19 -29.66
C PRO A 40 -10.40 30.71 -29.48
N LEU A 41 -9.54 30.17 -30.34
CA LEU A 41 -9.10 28.77 -30.33
C LEU A 41 -8.53 28.35 -28.96
N VAL A 42 -7.75 29.23 -28.33
CA VAL A 42 -7.18 28.97 -26.99
C VAL A 42 -8.26 28.67 -25.94
N LEU A 43 -9.41 29.36 -25.96
CA LEU A 43 -10.50 29.10 -25.01
C LEU A 43 -11.08 27.69 -25.21
N VAL A 44 -11.19 27.24 -26.46
CA VAL A 44 -11.69 25.90 -26.80
C VAL A 44 -10.77 24.82 -26.27
N ILE A 45 -9.47 24.99 -26.46
CA ILE A 45 -8.44 24.06 -25.98
C ILE A 45 -8.44 24.02 -24.44
N LEU A 46 -8.48 25.17 -23.78
CA LEU A 46 -8.50 25.23 -22.32
C LEU A 46 -9.77 24.58 -21.74
N LEU A 47 -10.94 24.85 -22.34
CA LEU A 47 -12.20 24.31 -21.86
C LEU A 47 -12.28 22.78 -22.07
N SER A 48 -11.86 22.29 -23.24
CA SER A 48 -11.82 20.85 -23.52
C SER A 48 -10.84 20.12 -22.61
N LEU A 49 -9.65 20.70 -22.37
CA LEU A 49 -8.68 20.16 -21.40
C LEU A 49 -9.27 20.12 -19.99
N LEU A 50 -9.94 21.19 -19.56
CA LEU A 50 -10.57 21.27 -18.24
C LEU A 50 -11.63 20.20 -18.07
N VAL A 51 -12.52 20.02 -19.05
CA VAL A 51 -13.54 18.95 -19.05
C VAL A 51 -12.87 17.58 -19.00
N GLY A 52 -11.82 17.35 -19.80
CA GLY A 52 -11.05 16.10 -19.78
C GLY A 52 -10.45 15.79 -18.41
N VAL A 53 -9.86 16.78 -17.74
CA VAL A 53 -9.32 16.64 -16.38
C VAL A 53 -10.43 16.31 -15.39
N ILE A 54 -11.57 17.02 -15.44
CA ILE A 54 -12.71 16.76 -14.54
C ILE A 54 -13.22 15.33 -14.71
N VAL A 55 -13.45 14.89 -15.94
CA VAL A 55 -13.89 13.51 -16.23
C VAL A 55 -12.85 12.49 -15.77
N GLY A 56 -11.57 12.75 -16.02
CA GLY A 56 -10.45 11.92 -15.57
C GLY A 56 -10.38 11.79 -14.04
N LEU A 57 -10.60 12.89 -13.31
CA LEU A 57 -10.63 12.90 -11.85
C LEU A 57 -11.82 12.10 -11.31
N ILE A 58 -13.02 12.29 -11.85
CA ILE A 58 -14.23 11.55 -11.44
C ILE A 58 -14.03 10.03 -11.65
N THR A 59 -13.49 9.66 -12.81
CA THR A 59 -13.22 8.26 -13.15
C THR A 59 -12.13 7.66 -12.25
N SER A 60 -11.05 8.41 -12.01
CA SER A 60 -9.95 7.98 -11.15
C SER A 60 -10.36 7.84 -9.69
N PHE A 61 -11.21 8.74 -9.19
CA PHE A 61 -11.69 8.69 -7.81
C PHE A 61 -12.47 7.40 -7.52
N SER A 62 -13.30 6.96 -8.48
CA SER A 62 -14.02 5.68 -8.40
C SER A 62 -13.06 4.48 -8.38
N ALA A 63 -12.02 4.49 -9.20
CA ALA A 63 -11.01 3.42 -9.24
C ALA A 63 -10.16 3.35 -7.97
N ILE A 64 -9.79 4.48 -7.38
CA ILE A 64 -8.94 4.56 -6.18
C ILE A 64 -9.71 4.10 -4.93
N SER A 65 -11.01 4.38 -4.85
CA SER A 65 -11.85 3.96 -3.71
C SER A 65 -11.96 2.43 -3.58
N GLY A 66 -12.07 1.72 -4.70
CA GLY A 66 -12.08 0.24 -4.72
C GLY A 66 -10.77 -0.37 -4.23
N GLN A 67 -9.63 0.18 -4.66
CA GLN A 67 -8.31 -0.33 -4.25
C GLN A 67 -8.02 -0.14 -2.75
N LYS A 68 -8.55 0.93 -2.14
CA LYS A 68 -8.36 1.18 -0.70
C LYS A 68 -9.06 0.13 0.17
N LYS A 69 -10.22 -0.37 -0.27
CA LYS A 69 -10.95 -1.45 0.45
C LYS A 69 -10.17 -2.76 0.42
N SER A 70 -9.65 -3.16 -0.75
CA SER A 70 -8.86 -4.39 -0.86
C SER A 70 -7.56 -4.31 -0.06
N LYS A 71 -6.86 -3.18 -0.09
CA LYS A 71 -5.65 -2.96 0.72
C LYS A 71 -5.94 -3.09 2.22
N ASN A 72 -7.03 -2.49 2.69
CA ASN A 72 -7.41 -2.59 4.11
C ASN A 72 -7.80 -4.03 4.52
N ALA A 73 -8.47 -4.77 3.63
CA ALA A 73 -8.81 -6.17 3.88
C ALA A 73 -7.54 -7.04 3.98
N THR A 74 -6.61 -6.89 3.03
CA THR A 74 -5.32 -7.61 3.04
C THR A 74 -4.48 -7.27 4.27
N VAL A 75 -4.42 -5.99 4.68
CA VAL A 75 -3.71 -5.59 5.90
C VAL A 75 -4.35 -6.20 7.14
N LYS A 76 -5.69 -6.26 7.19
CA LYS A 76 -6.41 -6.89 8.30
C LYS A 76 -6.10 -8.39 8.38
N GLU A 77 -6.13 -9.08 7.24
CA GLU A 77 -5.81 -10.50 7.13
C GLU A 77 -4.36 -10.78 7.58
N LEU A 78 -3.39 -9.98 7.11
CA LEU A 78 -1.99 -10.08 7.54
C LEU A 78 -1.83 -9.91 9.05
N ASN A 79 -2.53 -8.94 9.66
CA ASN A 79 -2.47 -8.74 11.10
C ASN A 79 -3.07 -9.91 11.86
N THR A 80 -4.21 -10.46 11.41
CA THR A 80 -4.81 -11.64 12.03
C THR A 80 -3.91 -12.87 11.92
N LEU A 81 -3.32 -13.11 10.75
CA LEU A 81 -2.41 -14.24 10.52
C LEU A 81 -1.12 -14.11 11.37
N LYS A 82 -0.61 -12.88 11.52
CA LYS A 82 0.54 -12.61 12.38
C LYS A 82 0.20 -12.90 13.84
N GLU A 83 -0.98 -12.49 14.31
CA GLU A 83 -1.41 -12.73 15.69
C GLU A 83 -1.63 -14.23 15.98
N THR A 84 -2.24 -14.98 15.07
CA THR A 84 -2.43 -16.42 15.22
C THR A 84 -1.09 -17.16 15.26
N ASN A 85 -0.16 -16.82 14.36
CA ASN A 85 1.17 -17.43 14.36
C ASN A 85 1.94 -17.14 15.66
N LEU A 86 1.84 -15.93 16.21
CA LEU A 86 2.46 -15.60 17.50
C LEU A 86 1.86 -16.41 18.66
N ARG A 87 0.54 -16.62 18.67
CA ARG A 87 -0.13 -17.45 19.68
C ARG A 87 0.26 -18.93 19.56
N GLU A 88 0.37 -19.44 18.34
CA GLU A 88 0.82 -20.82 18.10
C GLU A 88 2.26 -21.03 18.54
N LEU A 89 3.16 -20.07 18.25
CA LEU A 89 4.54 -20.10 18.72
C LEU A 89 4.61 -20.15 20.26
N ALA A 90 3.84 -19.30 20.93
CA ALA A 90 3.77 -19.28 22.39
C ALA A 90 3.20 -20.59 22.96
N ALA A 91 2.26 -21.24 22.29
CA ALA A 91 1.72 -22.54 22.69
C ALA A 91 2.77 -23.66 22.52
N LYS A 92 3.47 -23.68 21.38
CA LYS A 92 4.57 -24.62 21.13
C LYS A 92 5.73 -24.45 22.11
N ASP A 93 6.07 -23.21 22.50
CA ASP A 93 7.10 -22.95 23.53
C ASP A 93 6.69 -23.49 24.91
N LYS A 94 5.41 -23.37 25.27
CA LYS A 94 4.87 -23.99 26.50
C LYS A 94 4.94 -25.52 26.42
N GLU A 95 4.61 -26.11 25.29
CA GLU A 95 4.69 -27.56 25.08
C GLU A 95 6.14 -28.06 25.17
N ILE A 96 7.08 -27.38 24.50
CA ILE A 96 8.52 -27.70 24.55
C ILE A 96 9.04 -27.59 25.98
N SER A 97 8.66 -26.55 26.73
CA SER A 97 9.11 -26.41 28.13
C SER A 97 8.55 -27.51 29.03
N HIS A 98 7.29 -27.90 28.84
CA HIS A 98 6.69 -29.02 29.55
C HIS A 98 7.37 -30.36 29.23
N LEU A 99 7.59 -30.66 27.95
CA LEU A 99 8.29 -31.87 27.51
C LEU A 99 9.73 -31.90 28.03
N ARG A 100 10.45 -30.77 28.04
CA ARG A 100 11.79 -30.68 28.64
C ARG A 100 11.78 -30.98 30.14
N SER A 101 10.76 -30.52 30.88
CA SER A 101 10.59 -30.86 32.30
C SER A 101 10.40 -32.36 32.47
N GLN A 102 9.48 -32.97 31.71
CA GLN A 102 9.24 -34.41 31.76
C GLN A 102 10.52 -35.22 31.46
N ILE A 103 11.29 -34.83 30.43
CA ILE A 103 12.55 -35.50 30.08
C ILE A 103 13.56 -35.42 31.22
N ASN A 104 13.68 -34.27 31.88
CA ASN A 104 14.60 -34.10 33.01
C ASN A 104 14.15 -34.96 34.20
N ASP A 105 12.86 -34.97 34.53
CA ASP A 105 12.32 -35.78 35.62
C ASP A 105 12.53 -37.28 35.36
N LEU A 106 12.29 -37.72 34.12
CA LEU A 106 12.54 -39.10 33.69
C LEU A 106 14.02 -39.47 33.74
N LYS A 107 14.93 -38.57 33.33
CA LYS A 107 16.39 -38.79 33.44
C LYS A 107 16.85 -38.91 34.89
N VAL A 108 16.36 -38.06 35.78
CA VAL A 108 16.68 -38.11 37.22
C VAL A 108 16.16 -39.43 37.81
N LYS A 109 14.93 -39.82 37.49
CA LYS A 109 14.34 -41.08 37.98
C LYS A 109 15.09 -42.31 37.48
N ASN A 110 15.49 -42.31 36.20
CA ASN A 110 16.26 -43.41 35.61
C ASN A 110 17.67 -43.53 36.23
N ASN A 111 18.41 -42.42 36.38
CA ASN A 111 19.73 -42.42 37.01
C ASN A 111 19.70 -42.95 38.46
N ASN A 112 18.63 -42.64 39.20
CA ASN A 112 18.46 -43.18 40.55
C ASN A 112 18.07 -44.67 40.56
N THR A 113 17.42 -45.16 39.50
CA THR A 113 17.07 -46.59 39.37
C THR A 113 18.30 -47.43 39.01
N LEU A 114 19.16 -46.92 38.13
CA LEU A 114 20.45 -47.55 37.78
C LEU A 114 21.39 -47.65 39.00
N GLN A 115 21.44 -46.62 39.86
CA GLN A 115 22.24 -46.68 41.10
C GLN A 115 21.69 -47.65 42.15
N VAL A 116 20.38 -47.87 42.19
CA VAL A 116 19.73 -48.80 43.13
C VAL A 116 19.87 -50.25 42.67
N GLU A 117 19.93 -50.50 41.37
CA GLU A 117 20.16 -51.85 40.80
C GLU A 117 21.61 -52.31 41.03
N ASP A 118 22.59 -51.40 40.90
CA ASP A 118 24.01 -51.68 41.19
C ASP A 118 24.29 -51.95 42.68
N THR A 119 23.51 -51.36 43.61
CA THR A 119 23.68 -51.63 45.06
C THR A 119 23.03 -52.93 45.52
N LYS A 120 22.03 -53.44 44.79
CA LYS A 120 21.26 -54.62 45.19
C LYS A 120 21.86 -55.95 44.72
N PHE A 121 22.84 -55.92 43.82
CA PHE A 121 23.53 -57.10 43.29
C PHE A 121 24.91 -57.33 43.94
N SER A 122 25.30 -56.48 44.90
CA SER A 122 26.61 -56.54 45.57
C SER A 122 26.53 -56.96 47.06
N GLU A 123 25.36 -57.38 47.54
CA GLU A 123 25.17 -58.22 48.73
C GLU A 123 24.93 -59.68 48.32
#